data_AF-A0A1Q8JSR7-F1
#
_entry.id   AF-A0A1Q8JSR7-F1
#
_cell.length_a   1.000
_cell.length_b   1.000
_cell.length_c   1.000
_cell.angle_alpha   90.00
_cell.angle_beta   90.00
_cell.angle_gamma   90.00
#
_symmetry.space_group_name_H-M   'P 1'
#
loop_
_entity.id
_entity.type
_entity.pdbx_description
1 polymer ?
#
loop_
_entity_poly.entity_id
_entity_poly.type
_entity_poly.pdbx_seq_one_letter_code
_entity_poly.pdbx_strand_id
1 'polypeptide(L)'
;MGLGSWRARRASGGVAPDGIWLSHYGYTSTSRGPLERRHHVTVRTSRRGRIVIASIPGSNDSRLRLDLVRADLVLTGTWTEHTATDGHYRGARYHGAIQLVVDPTGRSARGRWVGYDRAGEVDSGPWEFTLLTTDAGPAAVREHARPAAPTEVTRPDEKGPSPGER
;
A
#
# COMPACT_ATOMS: atom_id res chain seq x y z
N MET A 1 -20.03 35.05 8.76
CA MET A 1 -19.39 33.82 8.24
C MET A 1 -18.12 33.60 9.07
N GLY A 2 -18.16 32.68 10.03
CA GLY A 2 -17.04 32.43 10.96
C GLY A 2 -16.16 31.31 10.45
N LEU A 3 -14.87 31.60 10.25
CA LEU A 3 -13.83 30.59 10.01
C LEU A 3 -13.65 29.80 11.32
N GLY A 4 -14.22 28.60 11.38
CA GLY A 4 -14.01 27.69 12.49
C GLY A 4 -12.53 27.35 12.62
N SER A 5 -11.90 27.80 13.72
CA SER A 5 -10.52 27.47 14.01
C SER A 5 -10.44 25.98 14.36
N TRP A 6 -9.91 25.17 13.47
CA TRP A 6 -9.51 23.80 13.77
C TRP A 6 -8.26 23.84 14.65
N ARG A 7 -8.43 23.93 15.97
CA ARG A 7 -7.36 23.58 16.90
C ARG A 7 -7.25 22.07 16.90
N ALA A 8 -6.29 21.53 16.15
CA ALA A 8 -5.85 20.16 16.31
C ALA A 8 -5.42 19.98 17.78
N ARG A 9 -6.15 19.16 18.53
CA ARG A 9 -5.67 18.69 19.84
C ARG A 9 -4.36 17.95 19.57
N ARG A 10 -3.29 18.33 20.29
CA ARG A 10 -2.09 17.47 20.38
C ARG A 10 -2.51 16.19 21.10
N ALA A 11 -2.92 15.19 20.32
CA ALA A 11 -2.99 13.84 20.81
C ALA A 11 -1.55 13.34 20.96
N SER A 12 -1.12 13.09 22.20
CA SER A 12 -0.04 12.16 22.48
C SER A 12 -0.55 10.74 22.18
N GLY A 13 -0.75 10.46 20.89
CA GLY A 13 -1.33 9.24 20.31
C GLY A 13 -0.48 8.72 19.15
N GLY A 14 -0.57 7.41 18.92
CA GLY A 14 0.46 6.51 18.42
C GLY A 14 1.23 6.94 17.16
N VAL A 15 2.55 6.94 17.30
CA VAL A 15 3.46 6.75 16.15
C VAL A 15 3.14 5.38 15.56
N ALA A 16 2.96 5.28 14.23
CA ALA A 16 2.98 3.96 13.59
C ALA A 16 4.33 3.31 13.91
N PRO A 17 4.37 2.22 14.70
CA PRO A 17 5.64 1.62 15.08
C PRO A 17 6.32 0.95 13.89
N ASP A 18 7.65 0.86 13.98
CA ASP A 18 8.42 -0.06 13.15
C ASP A 18 7.94 -1.49 13.41
N GLY A 19 7.92 -2.30 12.38
CA GLY A 19 7.32 -3.63 12.45
C GLY A 19 6.92 -4.19 11.10
N ILE A 20 6.11 -5.25 11.15
CA ILE A 20 5.48 -5.84 9.97
C ILE A 20 3.99 -5.48 9.98
N TRP A 21 3.53 -5.01 8.83
CA TRP A 21 2.17 -4.55 8.61
C TRP A 21 1.55 -5.27 7.42
N LEU A 22 0.23 -5.41 7.44
CA LEU A 22 -0.56 -5.78 6.27
C LEU A 22 -0.96 -4.49 5.53
N SER A 23 -0.51 -4.34 4.30
CA SER A 23 -0.93 -3.29 3.37
C SER A 23 -2.06 -3.81 2.50
N HIS A 24 -3.17 -3.08 2.39
CA HIS A 24 -4.33 -3.39 1.54
C HIS A 24 -4.77 -2.16 0.77
N TYR A 25 -4.78 -2.22 -0.56
CA TYR A 25 -5.28 -1.14 -1.41
C TYR A 25 -6.15 -1.69 -2.54
N GLY A 26 -7.00 -0.81 -3.05
CA GLY A 26 -7.85 -1.09 -4.21
C GLY A 26 -7.55 -0.15 -5.37
N TYR A 27 -7.77 -0.63 -6.60
CA TYR A 27 -7.74 0.17 -7.82
C TYR A 27 -8.71 -0.42 -8.86
N THR A 28 -9.17 0.39 -9.80
CA THR A 28 -10.00 -0.09 -10.90
C THR A 28 -9.15 -0.31 -12.14
N SER A 29 -9.08 -1.55 -12.60
CA SER A 29 -8.45 -1.87 -13.89
C SER A 29 -9.47 -1.67 -15.01
N THR A 30 -9.14 -0.86 -16.01
CA THR A 30 -9.98 -0.65 -17.21
C THR A 30 -10.42 -1.95 -17.87
N SER A 31 -9.58 -2.98 -17.86
CA SER A 31 -9.86 -4.29 -18.46
C SER A 31 -10.44 -5.34 -17.51
N ARG A 32 -10.37 -5.15 -16.18
CA ARG A 32 -10.70 -6.20 -15.20
C ARG A 32 -11.67 -5.75 -14.10
N GLY A 33 -12.09 -4.49 -14.12
CA GLY A 33 -12.91 -3.91 -13.07
C GLY A 33 -12.14 -3.69 -11.76
N PRO A 34 -12.85 -3.60 -10.63
CA PRO A 34 -12.27 -3.37 -9.32
C PRO A 34 -11.35 -4.52 -8.89
N LEU A 35 -10.17 -4.17 -8.39
CA LEU A 35 -9.18 -5.12 -7.89
C LEU A 35 -8.69 -4.69 -6.52
N GLU A 36 -8.37 -5.69 -5.69
CA GLU A 36 -7.70 -5.50 -4.41
C GLU A 36 -6.30 -6.12 -4.44
N ARG A 37 -5.41 -5.55 -3.64
CA ARG A 37 -4.04 -6.03 -3.47
C ARG A 37 -3.65 -6.00 -2.01
N ARG A 38 -2.94 -7.05 -1.58
CA ARG A 38 -2.44 -7.21 -0.22
C ARG A 38 -0.95 -7.53 -0.23
N HIS A 39 -0.20 -6.88 0.65
CA HIS A 39 1.24 -7.10 0.84
C HIS A 39 1.55 -7.19 2.34
N HIS A 40 2.41 -8.14 2.73
CA HIS A 40 3.11 -8.00 4.00
C HIS A 40 4.25 -7.02 3.77
N VAL A 41 4.34 -5.98 4.59
CA VAL A 41 5.33 -4.91 4.43
C VAL A 41 6.11 -4.70 5.73
N THR A 42 7.38 -4.35 5.60
CA THR A 42 8.17 -3.82 6.71
C THR A 42 8.00 -2.31 6.78
N VAL A 43 7.85 -1.77 7.98
CA VAL A 43 7.87 -0.32 8.26
C VAL A 43 9.14 -0.02 9.05
N ARG A 44 9.92 0.95 8.57
CA ARG A 44 11.18 1.39 9.21
C ARG A 44 11.27 2.89 9.25
N THR A 45 11.53 3.43 10.43
CA THR A 45 11.67 4.87 10.65
C THR A 45 13.14 5.22 10.85
N SER A 46 13.67 6.08 9.99
CA SER A 46 15.02 6.60 10.13
C SER A 46 15.14 7.58 11.29
N ARG A 47 16.36 7.81 11.80
CA ARG A 47 16.64 8.84 12.81
C ARG A 47 16.24 10.27 12.38
N ARG A 48 16.08 10.52 11.07
CA ARG A 48 15.67 11.81 10.51
C ARG A 48 14.16 11.92 10.28
N GLY A 49 13.37 10.96 10.76
CA GLY A 49 11.90 10.98 10.65
C GLY A 49 11.34 10.55 9.29
N ARG A 50 12.19 10.13 8.34
CA ARG A 50 11.75 9.48 7.10
C ARG A 50 11.30 8.05 7.39
N ILE A 51 10.13 7.68 6.90
CA ILE A 51 9.54 6.35 7.04
C ILE A 51 9.61 5.65 5.70
N VAL A 52 10.12 4.42 5.69
CA VAL A 52 10.14 3.57 4.51
C VAL A 52 9.25 2.37 4.77
N ILE A 53 8.32 2.12 3.84
CA ILE A 53 7.49 0.92 3.83
C ILE A 53 7.88 0.10 2.61
N ALA A 54 8.18 -1.19 2.78
CA ALA A 54 8.59 -2.05 1.66
C ALA A 54 7.97 -3.45 1.79
N SER A 55 7.44 -3.97 0.69
CA SER A 55 6.93 -5.35 0.62
C SER A 55 8.01 -6.36 0.96
N ILE A 56 7.64 -7.35 1.75
CA ILE A 56 8.44 -8.54 2.00
C ILE A 56 8.39 -9.40 0.73
N PRO A 57 9.55 -9.82 0.16
CA PRO A 57 9.57 -10.75 -0.97
C PRO A 57 8.75 -12.00 -0.68
N GLY A 58 7.94 -12.43 -1.66
CA GLY A 58 7.02 -13.57 -1.52
C GLY A 58 5.64 -13.22 -0.93
N SER A 59 5.43 -11.99 -0.46
CA SER A 59 4.12 -11.57 0.05
C SER A 59 3.08 -11.24 -1.02
N ASN A 60 3.55 -10.92 -2.22
CA ASN A 60 2.77 -10.67 -3.43
C ASN A 60 3.66 -10.92 -4.67
N ASP A 61 3.05 -10.97 -5.86
CA ASP A 61 3.75 -11.08 -7.15
C ASP A 61 4.45 -9.77 -7.57
N SER A 62 4.08 -8.67 -6.92
CA SER A 62 4.59 -7.31 -7.16
C SER A 62 5.47 -6.81 -6.01
N ARG A 63 6.32 -5.83 -6.30
CA ARG A 63 7.22 -5.20 -5.32
C ARG A 63 6.78 -3.79 -5.04
N LEU A 64 6.33 -3.57 -3.80
CA LEU A 64 5.81 -2.31 -3.32
C LEU A 64 6.84 -1.57 -2.45
N ARG A 65 6.95 -0.26 -2.65
CA ARG A 65 7.73 0.63 -1.79
C ARG A 65 7.01 1.97 -1.58
N LEU A 66 7.00 2.47 -0.35
CA LEU A 66 6.59 3.82 -0.01
C LEU A 66 7.73 4.54 0.71
N ASP A 67 7.88 5.81 0.41
CA ASP A 67 8.83 6.72 1.05
C ASP A 67 8.03 7.91 1.59
N LEU A 68 7.91 7.98 2.91
CA LEU A 68 6.99 8.86 3.62
C LEU A 68 7.70 9.79 4.61
N VAL A 69 7.04 10.91 4.90
CA VAL A 69 7.32 11.81 6.02
C VAL A 69 6.08 11.89 6.91
N ARG A 70 6.28 12.36 8.14
CA ARG A 70 5.23 12.44 9.14
C ARG A 70 5.00 13.88 9.60
N ALA A 71 3.73 14.24 9.77
CA ALA A 71 3.28 15.41 10.50
C ALA A 71 2.12 14.99 11.43
N ASP A 72 2.34 15.00 12.74
CA ASP A 72 1.39 14.52 13.77
C ASP A 72 0.88 13.10 13.53
N LEU A 73 -0.40 12.90 13.19
CA LEU A 73 -0.98 11.59 12.86
C LEU A 73 -1.02 11.33 11.35
N VAL A 74 -0.50 12.25 10.53
CA VAL A 74 -0.52 12.14 9.08
C VAL A 74 0.82 11.61 8.57
N LEU A 75 0.77 10.57 7.74
CA LEU A 75 1.89 10.14 6.90
C LEU A 75 1.61 10.56 5.46
N THR A 76 2.60 11.12 4.78
CA THR A 76 2.46 11.49 3.37
C THR A 76 3.76 11.33 2.61
N GLY A 77 3.68 11.09 1.32
CA GLY A 77 4.85 10.93 0.47
C GLY A 77 4.50 10.23 -0.84
N THR A 78 5.42 9.38 -1.30
CA THR A 78 5.29 8.70 -2.60
C THR A 78 5.22 7.20 -2.43
N TRP A 79 4.56 6.55 -3.38
CA TRP A 79 4.57 5.09 -3.53
C TRP A 79 5.13 4.71 -4.91
N THR A 80 5.68 3.50 -5.02
CA THR A 80 6.10 2.89 -6.26
C THR A 80 5.82 1.39 -6.19
N GLU A 81 5.32 0.84 -7.28
CA GLU A 81 5.08 -0.59 -7.41
C GLU A 81 5.63 -1.12 -8.74
N HIS A 82 6.40 -2.21 -8.67
CA HIS A 82 6.82 -2.96 -9.84
C HIS A 82 6.00 -4.23 -9.91
N THR A 83 5.24 -4.37 -11.00
CA THR A 83 4.39 -5.55 -11.22
C THR A 83 5.22 -6.76 -11.64
N ALA A 84 4.63 -7.97 -11.56
CA ALA A 84 5.29 -9.19 -12.02
C ALA A 84 5.61 -9.14 -13.53
N THR A 85 6.78 -9.63 -13.92
CA THR A 85 7.25 -9.65 -15.32
C THR A 85 6.48 -10.62 -16.20
N ASP A 86 5.97 -11.70 -15.61
CA ASP A 86 5.15 -12.74 -16.22
C ASP A 86 3.63 -12.48 -16.06
N GLY A 87 3.24 -11.41 -15.35
CA GLY A 87 1.85 -11.04 -15.12
C GLY A 87 1.23 -10.13 -16.19
N HIS A 88 -0.05 -9.79 -16.01
CA HIS A 88 -0.81 -8.90 -16.92
C HIS A 88 -0.11 -7.56 -17.19
N TYR A 89 0.64 -7.06 -16.21
CA TYR A 89 1.34 -5.78 -16.29
C TYR A 89 2.81 -5.88 -16.75
N ARG A 90 3.32 -7.10 -17.00
CA ARG A 90 4.62 -7.37 -17.65
C ARG A 90 5.79 -6.54 -17.10
N GLY A 91 5.89 -6.38 -15.79
CA GLY A 91 6.99 -5.64 -15.17
C GLY A 91 6.84 -4.12 -15.17
N ALA A 92 5.65 -3.60 -15.51
CA ALA A 92 5.38 -2.16 -15.45
C ALA A 92 5.65 -1.59 -14.05
N ARG A 93 6.17 -0.36 -14.04
CA ARG A 93 6.41 0.43 -12.85
C ARG A 93 5.34 1.52 -12.73
N TYR A 94 4.55 1.46 -11.68
CA TYR A 94 3.60 2.49 -11.29
C TYR A 94 4.12 3.29 -10.11
N HIS A 95 3.74 4.56 -10.02
CA HIS A 95 4.10 5.41 -8.89
C HIS A 95 3.11 6.56 -8.74
N GLY A 96 3.16 7.22 -7.58
CA GLY A 96 2.33 8.39 -7.31
C GLY A 96 2.49 8.90 -5.89
N ALA A 97 1.48 9.63 -5.42
CA ALA A 97 1.43 10.23 -4.10
C ALA A 97 0.49 9.47 -3.17
N ILE A 98 0.70 9.58 -1.87
CA ILE A 98 -0.16 8.97 -0.85
C ILE A 98 -0.26 9.86 0.38
N GLN A 99 -1.42 9.84 1.02
CA GLN A 99 -1.64 10.40 2.35
C GLN A 99 -2.44 9.41 3.19
N LEU A 100 -1.97 9.18 4.41
CA LEU A 100 -2.54 8.27 5.39
C LEU A 100 -2.72 8.99 6.72
N VAL A 101 -3.76 8.64 7.45
CA VAL A 101 -3.98 9.04 8.84
C VAL A 101 -3.81 7.81 9.72
N VAL A 102 -2.87 7.90 10.66
CA VAL A 102 -2.60 6.89 11.68
C VAL A 102 -3.66 7.00 12.76
N ASP A 103 -4.23 5.87 13.17
CA ASP A 103 -5.19 5.87 14.27
C ASP A 103 -4.50 6.18 15.62
N PRO A 104 -5.23 6.65 16.65
CA PRO A 104 -4.63 7.04 17.93
C PRO A 104 -3.86 5.94 18.67
N THR A 105 -4.12 4.66 18.40
CA THR A 105 -3.40 3.52 18.96
C THR A 105 -2.10 3.21 18.20
N GLY A 106 -1.90 3.80 17.02
CA GLY A 106 -0.76 3.54 16.15
C GLY A 106 -0.80 2.16 15.48
N ARG A 107 -1.92 1.44 15.53
CA ARG A 107 -2.02 0.05 15.04
C ARG A 107 -2.57 -0.09 13.62
N SER A 108 -3.05 0.99 13.06
CA SER A 108 -3.59 1.08 11.72
C SER A 108 -3.35 2.47 11.13
N ALA A 109 -3.28 2.53 9.81
CA ALA A 109 -3.26 3.79 9.08
C ALA A 109 -4.15 3.67 7.84
N ARG A 110 -4.96 4.68 7.55
CA ARG A 110 -5.89 4.66 6.42
C ARG A 110 -5.82 5.95 5.63
N GLY A 111 -5.99 5.87 4.33
CA GLY A 111 -6.08 7.05 3.49
C GLY A 111 -6.25 6.72 2.03
N ARG A 112 -5.64 7.51 1.17
CA ARG A 112 -5.78 7.36 -0.29
C ARG A 112 -4.44 7.54 -1.01
N TRP A 113 -4.29 6.81 -2.10
CA TRP A 113 -3.26 7.08 -3.10
C TRP A 113 -3.82 7.88 -4.26
N VAL A 114 -2.93 8.57 -4.96
CA VAL A 114 -3.12 9.10 -6.30
C VAL A 114 -2.02 8.55 -7.19
N GLY A 115 -2.35 8.16 -8.42
CA GLY A 115 -1.44 7.61 -9.41
C GLY A 115 -2.02 7.78 -10.81
N TYR A 116 -1.50 7.05 -11.77
CA TYR A 116 -1.97 7.09 -13.15
C TYR A 116 -2.05 5.68 -13.76
N ASP A 117 -2.94 5.50 -14.72
CA ASP A 117 -3.12 4.23 -15.43
C ASP A 117 -2.25 4.14 -16.70
N ARG A 118 -2.49 3.13 -17.55
CA ARG A 118 -1.75 2.97 -18.81
C ARG A 118 -2.07 4.03 -19.86
N ALA A 119 -3.25 4.65 -19.79
CA ALA A 119 -3.65 5.75 -20.67
C ALA A 119 -3.10 7.10 -20.18
N GLY A 120 -2.51 7.15 -18.98
CA GLY A 120 -2.02 8.37 -18.36
C GLY A 120 -3.10 9.11 -17.57
N GLU A 121 -4.28 8.52 -17.42
CA GLU A 121 -5.37 9.10 -16.63
C GLU A 121 -5.08 8.96 -15.15
N VAL A 122 -5.34 10.03 -14.39
CA VAL A 122 -5.10 10.07 -12.95
C VAL A 122 -6.22 9.33 -12.21
N ASP A 123 -5.85 8.39 -11.36
CA ASP A 123 -6.78 7.64 -10.51
C ASP A 123 -6.39 7.74 -9.03
N SER A 124 -7.35 7.44 -8.15
CA SER A 124 -7.16 7.43 -6.71
C SER A 124 -8.01 6.35 -6.04
N GLY A 125 -7.42 5.66 -5.05
CA GLY A 125 -8.10 4.57 -4.34
C GLY A 125 -7.80 4.55 -2.84
N PRO A 126 -8.58 3.78 -2.07
CA PRO A 126 -8.33 3.59 -0.66
C PRO A 126 -7.04 2.78 -0.45
N TRP A 127 -6.33 3.10 0.64
CA TRP A 127 -5.19 2.32 1.12
C TRP A 127 -5.23 2.23 2.65
N GLU A 128 -5.18 1.02 3.16
CA GLU A 128 -5.16 0.70 4.58
C GLU A 128 -3.91 -0.09 4.96
N PHE A 129 -3.44 0.14 6.18
CA PHE A 129 -2.34 -0.57 6.81
C PHE A 129 -2.78 -1.05 8.18
N THR A 130 -2.49 -2.30 8.52
CA THR A 130 -2.78 -2.89 9.85
C THR A 130 -1.51 -3.52 10.42
N LEU A 131 -1.14 -3.15 11.64
CA LEU A 131 0.02 -3.70 12.34
C LEU A 131 -0.21 -5.17 12.69
N LEU A 132 0.70 -6.04 12.23
CA LEU A 132 0.70 -7.47 12.56
C LEU A 132 1.60 -7.75 13.77
N THR A 133 2.80 -7.20 13.75
CA THR A 133 3.78 -7.34 14.83
C THR A 133 4.75 -6.17 14.83
N THR A 134 5.25 -5.78 16.00
CA THR A 134 6.34 -4.81 16.13
C THR A 134 7.72 -5.46 15.96
N ASP A 135 7.78 -6.79 15.83
CA ASP A 135 9.02 -7.50 15.47
C ASP A 135 9.24 -7.46 13.95
N ALA A 136 10.30 -6.78 13.51
CA ALA A 136 10.77 -6.76 12.12
C ALA A 136 12.09 -7.53 11.93
N GLY A 137 12.41 -8.42 12.86
CA GLY A 137 13.57 -9.28 12.82
C GLY A 137 13.52 -10.33 11.70
N PRO A 138 14.66 -10.99 11.39
CA PRO A 138 14.73 -11.95 10.29
C PRO A 138 13.73 -13.12 10.40
N ALA A 139 13.39 -13.55 11.61
CA ALA A 139 12.42 -14.62 11.84
C ALA A 139 11.01 -14.19 11.45
N ALA A 140 10.54 -13.04 11.96
CA ALA A 140 9.25 -12.48 11.61
C ALA A 140 9.15 -12.19 10.09
N VAL A 141 10.22 -11.67 9.48
CA VAL A 141 10.25 -11.44 8.02
C VAL A 141 10.07 -12.75 7.25
N ARG A 142 10.73 -13.85 7.66
CA ARG A 142 10.55 -15.16 7.02
C ARG A 142 9.13 -15.70 7.18
N GLU A 143 8.52 -15.54 8.36
CA GLU A 143 7.15 -15.96 8.61
C GLU A 143 6.14 -15.25 7.69
N HIS A 144 6.42 -13.99 7.36
CA HIS A 144 5.58 -13.16 6.49
C HIS A 144 6.03 -13.14 5.02
N ALA A 145 7.05 -13.90 4.64
CA ALA A 145 7.48 -14.12 3.26
C ALA A 145 6.58 -15.14 2.54
N ARG A 146 5.27 -14.90 2.60
CA ARG A 146 4.19 -15.72 2.03
C ARG A 146 3.03 -14.84 1.59
N PRO A 147 2.19 -15.29 0.63
CA PRO A 147 1.07 -14.50 0.12
C PRO A 147 0.23 -13.86 1.24
N ALA A 148 0.02 -12.55 1.14
CA ALA A 148 -0.77 -11.78 2.11
C ALA A 148 -2.28 -11.79 1.81
N ALA A 149 -2.65 -12.10 0.57
CA ALA A 149 -4.01 -12.51 0.23
C ALA A 149 -4.14 -14.02 0.45
N PRO A 150 -5.33 -14.53 0.82
CA PRO A 150 -5.64 -15.93 0.59
C PRO A 150 -5.32 -16.27 -0.87
N THR A 151 -4.70 -17.43 -1.12
CA THR A 151 -4.39 -17.88 -2.48
C THR A 151 -5.71 -17.96 -3.27
N GLU A 152 -6.05 -16.90 -4.00
CA GLU A 152 -7.14 -16.97 -4.95
C GLU A 152 -6.66 -17.89 -6.05
N VAL A 153 -7.14 -19.13 -6.03
CA VAL A 153 -6.89 -20.12 -7.06
C VAL A 153 -7.48 -19.55 -8.34
N THR A 154 -6.67 -18.82 -9.11
CA THR A 154 -7.03 -18.42 -10.46
C THR A 154 -7.10 -19.71 -11.25
N ARG A 155 -8.32 -20.21 -11.48
CA ARG A 155 -8.53 -21.33 -12.41
C ARG A 155 -7.99 -20.87 -13.78
N PRO A 156 -7.23 -21.70 -14.51
CA PRO A 156 -6.52 -21.27 -15.72
C PRO A 156 -7.39 -20.76 -16.88
N ASP A 157 -8.72 -20.81 -16.78
CA ASP A 157 -9.61 -20.75 -17.94
C ASP A 157 -10.40 -19.44 -18.11
N GLU A 158 -10.15 -18.40 -17.31
CA GLU A 158 -10.81 -17.10 -17.53
C GLU A 158 -9.91 -16.10 -18.26
N LYS A 159 -9.41 -16.51 -19.45
CA LYS A 159 -9.07 -15.53 -20.49
C LYS A 159 -10.38 -14.95 -21.03
N GLY A 160 -10.85 -13.86 -20.42
CA GLY A 160 -11.80 -12.97 -21.08
C GLY A 160 -11.22 -12.54 -22.44
N PRO A 161 -12.06 -12.36 -23.48
CA PRO A 161 -11.59 -12.25 -24.85
C PRO A 161 -10.62 -11.07 -25.02
N SER A 162 -9.55 -11.30 -25.78
CA SER A 162 -8.68 -10.23 -26.25
C SER A 162 -9.51 -9.18 -27.01
N PRO A 163 -9.39 -7.88 -26.70
CA PRO A 163 -10.01 -6.84 -27.51
C PRO A 163 -9.30 -6.80 -28.87
N GLY A 164 -9.89 -7.41 -29.90
CA GLY A 164 -9.28 -7.47 -31.22
C GLY A 164 -9.96 -8.34 -32.28
N GLU A 165 -11.01 -9.10 -31.95
CA GLU A 165 -11.80 -9.82 -32.96
C GLU A 165 -13.26 -9.39 -32.89
N ARG A 166 -13.63 -8.48 -33.80
CA ARG A 166 -14.97 -8.34 -34.37
C ARG A 166 -14.82 -8.09 -35.86
#